data_AF-A0A2T4IPC0-F1
#
_entry.id   AF-A0A2T4IPC0-F1
#
_cell.length_a   1.000
_cell.length_b   1.000
_cell.length_c   1.000
_cell.angle_alpha   90.00
_cell.angle_beta   90.00
_cell.angle_gamma   90.00
#
_symmetry.space_group_name_H-M   'P 1'
#
loop_
_entity.id
_entity.type
_entity.pdbx_description
1 polymer ?
#
loop_
_entity_poly.entity_id
_entity_poly.type
_entity_poly.pdbx_seq_one_letter_code
_entity_poly.pdbx_strand_id
1 'polypeptide(L)'
;MGVKAVWGRSSEPVMCFGSHGNVALKDRAHFSLARTTAERSVDQPYFLTIGGGDQVPDDLRGRVLELVRSTGVYGETTAFVRDDELKARLAQWPVAVIISEVYSVVSEPRLVQDLGQPDHRILTNAFDRVKRDDAQIRLLWEVLKDREIERRWEIQLPSGFRDPGRVQMFGSMYPRLDSTSSEGKRVWKLQRDMERDAALARATKAANRARNGGVIICEACGYSDSLSMMFDAHHRNPLSIGPRETRLDDLAVLCPTCHRWSHAKAEDKLSPVPVHEIAEAMRLARVNPMAADD
;
A
#
# COMPACT_ATOMS: atom_id res chain seq x y z
N MET A 1 -14.18 6.01 8.52
CA MET A 1 -13.71 5.70 7.15
C MET A 1 -14.11 6.85 6.23
N GLY A 2 -13.42 7.09 5.11
CA GLY A 2 -13.81 8.10 4.11
C GLY A 2 -14.18 7.52 2.75
N VAL A 3 -14.54 8.38 1.80
CA VAL A 3 -14.62 8.06 0.36
C VAL A 3 -13.91 9.13 -0.46
N LYS A 4 -13.29 8.76 -1.57
CA LYS A 4 -12.69 9.70 -2.53
C LYS A 4 -13.03 9.28 -3.95
N ALA A 5 -13.47 10.23 -4.76
CA ALA A 5 -13.59 10.02 -6.19
C ALA A 5 -12.17 9.95 -6.81
N VAL A 6 -11.95 8.94 -7.64
CA VAL A 6 -10.68 8.73 -8.36
C VAL A 6 -10.94 8.47 -9.83
N TRP A 7 -9.94 8.80 -10.64
CA TRP A 7 -9.96 8.52 -12.07
C TRP A 7 -9.61 7.06 -12.41
N GLY A 8 -8.83 6.40 -11.55
CA GLY A 8 -8.41 5.02 -11.73
C GLY A 8 -7.84 4.41 -10.45
N ARG A 9 -7.39 3.16 -10.54
CA ARG A 9 -6.73 2.42 -9.46
C ARG A 9 -5.37 3.02 -9.13
N SER A 10 -4.90 2.86 -7.90
CA SER A 10 -3.56 3.27 -7.51
C SER A 10 -2.48 2.52 -8.31
N SER A 11 -1.47 3.26 -8.80
CA SER A 11 -0.26 2.69 -9.41
C SER A 11 1.00 2.96 -8.59
N GLU A 12 0.91 3.88 -7.63
CA GLU A 12 1.96 4.29 -6.70
C GLU A 12 1.34 4.47 -5.30
N PRO A 13 2.14 4.51 -4.23
CA PRO A 13 1.67 4.63 -2.85
C PRO A 13 1.29 6.09 -2.52
N VAL A 14 0.57 6.76 -3.41
CA VAL A 14 0.12 8.14 -3.26
C VAL A 14 -1.36 8.29 -3.55
N MET A 15 -2.00 9.22 -2.86
CA MET A 15 -3.33 9.71 -3.21
C MET A 15 -3.24 11.22 -3.47
N CYS A 16 -3.55 11.63 -4.70
CA CYS A 16 -3.34 13.00 -5.17
C CYS A 16 -4.60 13.86 -5.03
N PHE A 17 -4.38 15.17 -4.92
CA PHE A 17 -5.39 16.21 -4.78
C PHE A 17 -5.02 17.43 -5.62
N GLY A 18 -6.03 18.22 -5.99
CA GLY A 18 -5.83 19.55 -6.55
C GLY A 18 -5.19 20.54 -5.56
N SER A 19 -5.09 21.80 -5.97
CA SER A 19 -4.62 22.91 -5.13
C SER A 19 -5.68 24.01 -5.07
N HIS A 20 -5.92 24.57 -3.88
CA HIS A 20 -6.73 25.78 -3.70
C HIS A 20 -5.89 27.05 -3.50
N GLY A 21 -4.55 26.91 -3.42
CA GLY A 21 -3.62 28.02 -3.19
C GLY A 21 -2.67 28.24 -4.35
N ASN A 22 -1.71 29.14 -4.14
CA ASN A 22 -0.71 29.45 -5.16
C ASN A 22 0.39 28.37 -5.18
N VAL A 23 0.41 27.59 -6.26
CA VAL A 23 1.38 26.48 -6.47
C VAL A 23 2.83 26.98 -6.45
N ALA A 24 3.11 28.14 -7.06
CA ALA A 24 4.46 28.69 -7.12
C ALA A 24 4.96 29.14 -5.74
N LEU A 25 4.07 29.63 -4.88
CA LEU A 25 4.40 30.08 -3.53
C LEU A 25 4.39 28.94 -2.49
N LYS A 26 3.88 27.75 -2.85
CA LYS A 26 3.71 26.60 -1.95
C LYS A 26 3.08 26.99 -0.61
N ASP A 27 2.04 27.84 -0.68
CA ASP A 27 1.40 28.40 0.49
C ASP A 27 0.60 27.35 1.29
N ARG A 28 0.02 27.74 2.43
CA ARG A 28 -0.78 26.82 3.25
C ARG A 28 -2.05 26.33 2.52
N ALA A 29 -2.62 27.14 1.62
CA ALA A 29 -3.82 26.79 0.88
C ALA A 29 -3.51 25.76 -0.22
N HIS A 30 -2.29 25.77 -0.78
CA HIS A 30 -1.79 24.83 -1.76
C HIS A 30 -1.86 23.40 -1.23
N PHE A 31 -1.35 23.17 -0.01
CA PHE A 31 -1.38 21.84 0.61
C PHE A 31 -2.68 21.53 1.38
N SER A 32 -3.68 22.42 1.37
CA SER A 32 -4.82 22.32 2.29
C SER A 32 -5.57 20.99 2.19
N LEU A 33 -5.75 20.45 0.98
CA LEU A 33 -6.50 19.22 0.75
C LEU A 33 -5.77 17.97 1.25
N ALA A 34 -4.49 17.86 0.89
CA ALA A 34 -3.65 16.77 1.36
C ALA A 34 -3.44 16.85 2.88
N ARG A 35 -3.20 18.06 3.42
CA ARG A 35 -3.08 18.31 4.87
C ARG A 35 -4.33 17.85 5.62
N THR A 36 -5.52 18.29 5.22
CA THR A 36 -6.77 17.89 5.89
C THR A 36 -6.99 16.38 5.82
N THR A 37 -6.60 15.73 4.72
CA THR A 37 -6.65 14.27 4.64
C THR A 37 -5.69 13.63 5.63
N ALA A 38 -4.42 14.06 5.65
CA ALA A 38 -3.39 13.56 6.58
C ALA A 38 -3.75 13.78 8.06
N GLU A 39 -4.30 14.96 8.40
CA GLU A 39 -4.82 15.27 9.75
C GLU A 39 -5.90 14.27 10.17
N ARG A 40 -6.86 13.97 9.28
CA ARG A 40 -7.91 12.99 9.57
C ARG A 40 -7.41 11.54 9.57
N SER A 41 -6.33 11.24 8.85
CA SER A 41 -5.78 9.89 8.76
C SER A 41 -5.12 9.41 10.04
N VAL A 42 -4.76 10.30 10.97
CA VAL A 42 -4.21 9.91 12.28
C VAL A 42 -5.23 9.05 13.07
N ASP A 43 -6.50 9.46 13.07
CA ASP A 43 -7.57 8.75 13.79
C ASP A 43 -8.45 7.89 12.87
N GLN A 44 -8.57 8.27 11.59
CA GLN A 44 -9.40 7.59 10.60
C GLN A 44 -8.61 7.35 9.30
N PRO A 45 -7.64 6.41 9.32
CA PRO A 45 -6.68 6.22 8.24
C PRO A 45 -7.27 5.62 6.96
N TYR A 46 -8.40 4.93 7.08
CA TYR A 46 -9.01 4.22 5.96
C TYR A 46 -10.04 5.05 5.20
N PHE A 47 -9.99 4.96 3.86
CA PHE A 47 -11.05 5.42 2.97
C PHE A 47 -11.15 4.56 1.71
N LEU A 48 -12.33 4.57 1.09
CA LEU A 48 -12.59 3.89 -0.17
C LEU A 48 -12.33 4.81 -1.35
N THR A 49 -11.82 4.25 -2.44
CA THR A 49 -11.73 4.91 -3.74
C THR A 49 -12.88 4.45 -4.61
N ILE A 50 -13.50 5.38 -5.33
CA ILE A 50 -14.64 5.10 -6.19
C ILE A 50 -14.41 5.79 -7.52
N GLY A 51 -14.59 5.06 -8.62
CA GLY A 51 -14.45 5.63 -9.96
C GLY A 51 -15.47 6.76 -10.17
N GLY A 52 -15.00 8.00 -10.29
CA GLY A 52 -15.87 9.17 -10.36
C GLY A 52 -15.18 10.39 -10.96
N GLY A 53 -15.97 11.26 -11.58
CA GLY A 53 -15.48 12.40 -12.36
C GLY A 53 -15.95 12.34 -13.80
N ASP A 54 -15.74 13.42 -14.55
CA ASP A 54 -16.21 13.49 -15.93
C ASP A 54 -15.40 12.56 -16.85
N GLN A 55 -14.08 12.47 -16.60
CA GLN A 55 -13.15 11.70 -17.42
C GLN A 55 -12.87 10.26 -16.94
N VAL A 56 -13.59 9.77 -15.92
CA VAL A 56 -13.40 8.38 -15.46
C VAL A 56 -13.74 7.38 -16.58
N PRO A 57 -12.90 6.35 -16.82
CA PRO A 57 -13.21 5.28 -17.76
C PRO A 57 -14.56 4.63 -17.44
N ASP A 58 -15.31 4.28 -18.48
CA ASP A 58 -16.67 3.75 -18.33
C ASP A 58 -16.72 2.42 -17.58
N ASP A 59 -15.66 1.62 -17.67
CA ASP A 59 -15.53 0.37 -16.95
C ASP A 59 -15.35 0.58 -15.43
N LEU A 60 -14.82 1.74 -15.00
CA LEU A 60 -14.59 2.08 -13.59
C LEU A 60 -15.69 2.97 -12.99
N ARG A 61 -16.49 3.63 -13.83
CA ARG A 61 -17.48 4.63 -13.40
C ARG A 61 -18.46 4.05 -12.38
N GLY A 62 -18.51 4.69 -11.20
CA GLY A 62 -19.40 4.33 -10.09
C GLY A 62 -19.00 3.05 -9.35
N ARG A 63 -17.86 2.43 -9.67
CA ARG A 63 -17.36 1.24 -8.99
C ARG A 63 -16.58 1.59 -7.74
N VAL A 64 -16.78 0.84 -6.67
CA VAL A 64 -15.92 0.86 -5.49
C VAL A 64 -14.67 0.05 -5.84
N LEU A 65 -13.52 0.72 -5.95
CA LEU A 65 -12.30 0.14 -6.51
C LEU A 65 -11.40 -0.41 -5.40
N GLU A 66 -11.01 0.44 -4.45
CA GLU A 66 -9.98 0.10 -3.47
C GLU A 66 -10.34 0.59 -2.07
N LEU A 67 -9.90 -0.13 -1.05
CA LEU A 67 -9.77 0.35 0.31
C LEU A 67 -8.32 0.76 0.54
N VAL A 68 -8.08 2.00 0.94
CA VAL A 68 -6.71 2.51 1.14
C VAL A 68 -6.49 3.01 2.57
N ARG A 69 -5.28 2.79 3.10
CA ARG A 69 -4.82 3.33 4.38
C ARG A 69 -3.86 4.49 4.13
N SER A 70 -4.28 5.70 4.44
CA SER A 70 -3.43 6.90 4.36
C SER A 70 -2.63 7.12 5.64
N THR A 71 -1.42 7.65 5.47
CA THR A 71 -0.55 8.09 6.56
C THR A 71 -0.79 9.57 6.91
N GLY A 72 -0.11 10.08 7.94
CA GLY A 72 -0.04 11.52 8.24
C GLY A 72 0.93 12.31 7.35
N VAL A 73 1.59 11.66 6.38
CA VAL A 73 2.59 12.28 5.51
C VAL A 73 1.93 12.87 4.28
N TYR A 74 2.14 14.16 4.05
CA TYR A 74 1.64 14.88 2.88
C TYR A 74 2.66 15.85 2.32
N GLY A 75 2.50 16.26 1.07
CA GLY A 75 3.52 17.03 0.37
C GLY A 75 3.24 17.22 -1.12
N GLU A 76 4.27 17.58 -1.87
CA GLU A 76 4.18 17.63 -3.33
C GLU A 76 4.07 16.22 -3.91
N THR A 77 3.18 16.03 -4.88
CA THR A 77 2.99 14.72 -5.54
C THR A 77 4.28 14.22 -6.16
N THR A 78 5.05 15.11 -6.79
CA THR A 78 6.33 14.78 -7.45
C THR A 78 7.42 14.34 -6.47
N ALA A 79 7.31 14.67 -5.18
CA ALA A 79 8.23 14.21 -4.15
C ALA A 79 8.01 12.73 -3.80
N PHE A 80 6.83 12.17 -4.10
CA PHE A 80 6.40 10.85 -3.63
C PHE A 80 6.26 9.82 -4.75
N VAL A 81 6.16 10.26 -5.99
CA VAL A 81 6.09 9.40 -7.19
C VAL A 81 7.51 9.17 -7.69
N ARG A 82 7.85 7.94 -8.08
CA ARG A 82 9.22 7.62 -8.56
C ARG A 82 9.30 7.67 -10.08
N ASP A 83 8.31 7.08 -10.75
CA ASP A 83 8.25 6.98 -12.21
C ASP A 83 8.04 8.35 -12.86
N ASP A 84 8.89 8.70 -13.84
CA ASP A 84 8.91 10.03 -14.44
C ASP A 84 7.71 10.29 -15.38
N GLU A 85 7.25 9.26 -16.09
CA GLU A 85 6.04 9.35 -16.93
C GLU A 85 4.80 9.58 -16.06
N LEU A 86 4.71 8.84 -14.96
CA LEU A 86 3.64 8.98 -13.98
C LEU A 86 3.72 10.30 -13.23
N LYS A 87 4.90 10.81 -12.89
CA LYS A 87 5.07 12.17 -12.34
C LYS A 87 4.45 13.20 -13.26
N ALA A 88 4.74 13.13 -14.56
CA ALA A 88 4.19 14.06 -15.55
C ALA A 88 2.65 13.98 -15.60
N ARG A 89 2.11 12.76 -15.59
CA ARG A 89 0.65 12.53 -15.58
C ARG A 89 -0.04 13.03 -14.31
N LEU A 90 0.61 12.87 -13.15
CA LEU A 90 0.05 13.24 -11.85
C LEU A 90 0.34 14.69 -11.46
N ALA A 91 1.18 15.42 -12.20
CA ALA A 91 1.53 16.81 -11.91
C ALA A 91 0.31 17.76 -11.86
N GLN A 92 -0.78 17.42 -12.56
CA GLN A 92 -2.04 18.17 -12.52
C GLN A 92 -2.72 18.13 -11.13
N TRP A 93 -2.39 17.15 -10.30
CA TRP A 93 -2.76 17.08 -8.89
C TRP A 93 -1.50 17.27 -8.05
N PRO A 94 -1.11 18.52 -7.77
CA PRO A 94 0.25 18.85 -7.36
C PRO A 94 0.58 18.46 -5.91
N VAL A 95 -0.42 18.09 -5.12
CA VAL A 95 -0.23 17.68 -3.71
C VAL A 95 -0.83 16.32 -3.45
N ALA A 96 -0.18 15.56 -2.56
CA ALA A 96 -0.59 14.19 -2.24
C ALA A 96 -0.41 13.86 -0.76
N VAL A 97 -1.08 12.78 -0.34
CA VAL A 97 -0.73 12.03 0.87
C VAL A 97 -0.10 10.70 0.47
N ILE A 98 0.78 10.16 1.31
CA ILE A 98 1.29 8.79 1.14
C ILE A 98 0.24 7.81 1.69
N ILE A 99 -0.11 6.82 0.87
CA ILE A 99 -0.91 5.67 1.28
C ILE A 99 0.00 4.48 1.55
N SER A 100 -0.16 3.90 2.74
CA SER A 100 0.65 2.78 3.24
C SER A 100 0.09 1.42 2.86
N GLU A 101 -1.20 1.36 2.55
CA GLU A 101 -1.90 0.12 2.23
C GLU A 101 -2.94 0.37 1.16
N VAL A 102 -3.04 -0.57 0.21
CA VAL A 102 -4.02 -0.55 -0.87
C VAL A 102 -4.59 -1.95 -1.01
N TYR A 103 -5.90 -2.09 -0.88
CA TYR A 103 -6.61 -3.32 -1.08
C TYR A 103 -7.58 -3.17 -2.23
N SER A 104 -7.57 -4.08 -3.19
CA SER A 104 -8.61 -4.19 -4.21
C SER A 104 -9.88 -4.68 -3.55
N VAL A 105 -11.02 -4.08 -3.92
CA VAL A 105 -12.34 -4.61 -3.57
C VAL A 105 -12.71 -5.65 -4.62
N VAL A 106 -12.83 -6.93 -4.23
CA VAL A 106 -13.12 -8.02 -5.17
C VAL A 106 -14.43 -7.74 -5.90
N SER A 107 -14.45 -7.99 -7.22
CA SER A 107 -15.54 -7.69 -8.17
C SER A 107 -15.84 -6.21 -8.45
N GLU A 108 -15.23 -5.29 -7.69
CA GLU A 108 -15.37 -3.84 -7.82
C GLU A 108 -16.83 -3.40 -8.06
N PRO A 109 -17.73 -3.63 -7.09
CA PRO A 109 -19.16 -3.48 -7.30
C PRO A 109 -19.54 -2.02 -7.61
N ARG A 110 -20.53 -1.84 -8.48
CA ARG A 110 -21.15 -0.54 -8.76
C ARG A 110 -22.03 -0.10 -7.60
N LEU A 111 -21.87 1.16 -7.19
CA LEU A 111 -22.62 1.75 -6.07
C LEU A 111 -24.14 1.52 -6.19
N VAL A 112 -24.72 1.82 -7.35
CA VAL A 112 -26.18 1.76 -7.52
C VAL A 112 -26.62 0.36 -7.92
N GLN A 113 -26.04 -0.21 -8.98
CA GLN A 113 -26.52 -1.48 -9.54
C GLN A 113 -26.24 -2.68 -8.64
N ASP A 114 -25.05 -2.74 -8.02
CA ASP A 114 -24.61 -3.93 -7.30
C ASP A 114 -24.75 -3.77 -5.77
N LEU A 115 -24.64 -2.55 -5.26
CA LEU A 115 -24.75 -2.25 -3.82
C LEU A 115 -26.09 -1.62 -3.42
N GLY A 116 -26.98 -1.33 -4.38
CA GLY A 116 -28.32 -0.79 -4.11
C GLY A 116 -28.31 0.61 -3.48
N GLN A 117 -27.23 1.38 -3.61
CA GLN A 117 -27.21 2.77 -3.15
C GLN A 117 -28.23 3.60 -3.96
N PRO A 118 -28.92 4.57 -3.34
CA PRO A 118 -29.99 5.31 -3.98
C PRO A 118 -29.49 6.16 -5.16
N ASP A 119 -28.25 6.63 -5.09
CA ASP A 119 -27.61 7.47 -6.10
C ASP A 119 -26.09 7.55 -5.85
N HIS A 120 -25.42 8.43 -6.59
CA HIS A 120 -23.98 8.69 -6.45
C HIS A 120 -23.68 9.86 -5.49
N ARG A 121 -24.64 10.30 -4.64
CA ARG A 121 -24.45 11.49 -3.78
C ARG A 121 -23.36 11.34 -2.73
N ILE A 122 -22.95 10.11 -2.46
CA ILE A 122 -21.76 9.83 -1.65
C ILE A 122 -20.49 10.45 -2.26
N LEU A 123 -20.47 10.69 -3.58
CA LEU A 123 -19.39 11.37 -4.29
C LEU A 123 -19.65 12.86 -4.57
N THR A 124 -20.83 13.40 -4.24
CA THR A 124 -21.10 14.84 -4.45
C THR A 124 -20.07 15.68 -3.71
N ASN A 125 -19.38 16.55 -4.46
CA ASN A 125 -18.27 17.40 -3.98
C ASN A 125 -17.05 16.64 -3.45
N ALA A 126 -16.88 15.36 -3.79
CA ALA A 126 -15.76 14.52 -3.37
C ALA A 126 -14.64 14.40 -4.43
N PHE A 127 -14.68 15.21 -5.50
CA PHE A 127 -13.70 15.16 -6.59
C PHE A 127 -12.27 15.44 -6.09
N ASP A 128 -12.10 16.47 -5.27
CA ASP A 128 -10.79 16.90 -4.77
C ASP A 128 -10.58 16.62 -3.27
N ARG A 129 -11.45 15.85 -2.61
CA ARG A 129 -11.39 15.63 -1.15
C ARG A 129 -11.76 14.21 -0.77
N VAL A 130 -11.21 13.75 0.36
CA VAL A 130 -11.75 12.57 1.04
C VAL A 130 -12.95 12.99 1.88
N LYS A 131 -14.16 12.62 1.44
CA LYS A 131 -15.41 12.91 2.15
C LYS A 131 -15.58 11.95 3.32
N ARG A 132 -16.00 12.49 4.47
CA ARG A 132 -16.23 11.76 5.71
C ARG A 132 -17.60 12.13 6.31
N ASP A 133 -18.65 11.95 5.52
CA ASP A 133 -20.04 12.04 6.00
C ASP A 133 -20.44 10.75 6.74
N ASP A 134 -20.58 10.82 8.06
CA ASP A 134 -20.80 9.64 8.91
C ASP A 134 -22.08 8.88 8.54
N ALA A 135 -23.15 9.56 8.15
CA ALA A 135 -24.40 8.91 7.81
C ALA A 135 -24.29 8.12 6.50
N GLN A 136 -23.75 8.75 5.44
CA GLN A 136 -23.53 8.10 4.16
C GLN A 136 -22.50 6.97 4.25
N ILE A 137 -21.44 7.15 5.03
CA ILE A 137 -20.42 6.12 5.21
C ILE A 137 -20.93 4.92 5.99
N ARG A 138 -21.79 5.11 7.00
CA ARG A 138 -22.42 3.98 7.69
C ARG A 138 -23.27 3.16 6.73
N LEU A 139 -24.10 3.81 5.90
CA LEU A 139 -24.91 3.13 4.90
C LEU A 139 -24.06 2.37 3.87
N LEU A 140 -22.97 2.97 3.41
CA LEU A 140 -22.03 2.30 2.50
C LEU A 140 -21.30 1.14 3.18
N TRP A 141 -20.93 1.30 4.46
CA TRP A 141 -20.24 0.25 5.22
C TRP A 141 -21.10 -0.99 5.42
N GLU A 142 -22.39 -0.83 5.70
CA GLU A 142 -23.29 -1.98 5.90
C GLU A 142 -23.36 -2.92 4.69
N VAL A 143 -23.17 -2.40 3.47
CA VAL A 143 -23.19 -3.20 2.24
C VAL A 143 -21.80 -3.65 1.78
N LEU A 144 -20.73 -3.19 2.43
CA LEU A 144 -19.35 -3.48 2.06
C LEU A 144 -18.57 -4.28 3.11
N LYS A 145 -18.97 -4.27 4.38
CA LYS A 145 -18.17 -4.81 5.51
C LYS A 145 -17.81 -6.29 5.38
N ASP A 146 -18.64 -7.08 4.69
CA ASP A 146 -18.46 -8.52 4.49
C ASP A 146 -17.91 -8.85 3.09
N ARG A 147 -17.53 -7.83 2.30
CA ARG A 147 -16.94 -8.03 0.97
C ARG A 147 -15.49 -8.48 1.12
N GLU A 148 -15.08 -9.37 0.24
CA GLU A 148 -13.70 -9.79 0.12
C GLU A 148 -12.83 -8.66 -0.44
N ILE A 149 -11.63 -8.51 0.12
CA ILE A 149 -10.62 -7.57 -0.31
C ILE A 149 -9.29 -8.28 -0.49
N GLU A 150 -8.50 -7.83 -1.46
CA GLU A 150 -7.19 -8.40 -1.76
C GLU A 150 -6.11 -7.34 -1.64
N ARG A 151 -5.07 -7.62 -0.84
CA ARG A 151 -3.97 -6.67 -0.66
C ARG A 151 -3.12 -6.57 -1.93
N ARG A 152 -2.94 -5.33 -2.44
CA ARG A 152 -2.13 -5.02 -3.62
C ARG A 152 -0.65 -4.85 -3.24
N TRP A 153 0.09 -5.96 -3.26
CA TRP A 153 1.51 -5.99 -2.89
C TRP A 153 2.45 -5.40 -3.94
N GLU A 154 1.97 -5.08 -5.14
CA GLU A 154 2.71 -4.36 -6.15
C GLU A 154 2.82 -2.86 -5.85
N ILE A 155 1.92 -2.31 -5.03
CA ILE A 155 1.96 -0.90 -4.64
C ILE A 155 2.92 -0.73 -3.45
N GLN A 156 4.18 -0.50 -3.77
CA GLN A 156 5.27 -0.44 -2.80
C GLN A 156 5.53 0.99 -2.32
N LEU A 157 5.68 1.15 -1.01
CA LEU A 157 6.17 2.39 -0.42
C LEU A 157 7.57 2.75 -0.96
N PRO A 158 7.95 4.04 -0.97
CA PRO A 158 9.30 4.42 -1.37
C PRO A 158 10.36 3.76 -0.48
N SER A 159 11.52 3.41 -1.05
CA SER A 159 12.60 2.75 -0.31
C SER A 159 13.06 3.57 0.89
N GLY A 160 13.17 2.91 2.05
CA GLY A 160 13.51 3.53 3.33
C GLY A 160 12.45 4.49 3.88
N PHE A 161 11.24 4.55 3.30
CA PHE A 161 10.16 5.38 3.81
C PHE A 161 9.86 5.05 5.28
N ARG A 162 9.62 6.11 6.07
CA ARG A 162 9.22 5.99 7.46
C ARG A 162 8.05 6.91 7.79
N ASP A 163 6.93 6.31 8.14
CA ASP A 163 5.77 6.96 8.72
C ASP A 163 6.12 7.46 10.15
N PRO A 164 6.11 8.79 10.39
CA PRO A 164 6.38 9.35 11.70
C PRO A 164 5.22 9.12 12.69
N GLY A 165 4.07 8.58 12.26
CA GLY A 165 2.89 8.37 13.11
C GLY A 165 2.19 9.67 13.52
N ARG A 166 2.51 10.78 12.85
CA ARG A 166 1.92 12.11 13.09
C ARG A 166 1.80 12.85 11.77
N VAL A 167 1.01 13.93 11.77
CA VAL A 167 0.88 14.82 10.62
C VAL A 167 2.22 15.50 10.35
N GLN A 168 2.75 15.35 9.13
CA GLN A 168 4.00 16.00 8.74
C GLN A 168 4.03 16.32 7.24
N MET A 169 4.40 17.57 6.93
CA MET A 169 4.54 18.07 5.56
C MET A 169 5.95 17.85 5.03
N PHE A 170 6.06 17.47 3.77
CA PHE A 170 7.32 17.36 3.05
C PHE A 170 7.24 18.05 1.69
N GLY A 171 8.10 19.03 1.45
CA GLY A 171 8.14 19.76 0.19
C GLY A 171 8.72 18.90 -0.93
N SER A 172 9.99 18.52 -0.81
CA SER A 172 10.78 17.94 -1.91
C SER A 172 11.13 16.46 -1.76
N MET A 173 11.06 15.89 -0.55
CA MET A 173 11.47 14.51 -0.30
C MET A 173 10.63 13.89 0.81
N TYR A 174 10.17 12.65 0.63
CA TYR A 174 9.46 11.88 1.65
C TYR A 174 10.36 11.58 2.87
N PRO A 175 9.79 11.31 4.05
CA PRO A 175 10.57 10.89 5.20
C PRO A 175 11.25 9.56 4.91
N ARG A 176 12.58 9.59 4.87
CA ARG A 176 13.42 8.40 4.67
C ARG A 176 14.38 8.22 5.83
N LEU A 177 14.60 6.97 6.21
CA LEU A 177 15.62 6.59 7.18
C LEU A 177 16.71 5.77 6.48
N ASP A 178 17.97 6.20 6.60
CA ASP A 178 19.13 5.47 6.07
C ASP A 178 19.57 4.40 7.08
N SER A 179 19.69 3.15 6.64
CA SER A 179 20.15 2.02 7.47
C SER A 179 21.55 2.17 8.07
N THR A 180 22.39 3.03 7.51
CA THR A 180 23.75 3.31 8.00
C THR A 180 23.78 4.30 9.17
N SER A 181 22.73 5.11 9.32
CA SER A 181 22.56 6.05 10.43
C SER A 181 22.42 5.33 11.79
N SER A 182 22.71 6.02 12.90
CA SER A 182 22.55 5.44 14.24
C SER A 182 21.10 5.04 14.52
N GLU A 183 20.13 5.85 14.07
CA GLU A 183 18.70 5.55 14.14
C GLU A 183 18.32 4.38 13.24
N GLY A 184 18.82 4.34 11.99
CA GLY A 184 18.61 3.23 11.06
C GLY A 184 19.12 1.90 11.59
N LYS A 185 20.31 1.86 12.19
CA LYS A 185 20.86 0.66 12.84
C LYS A 185 19.99 0.15 13.99
N ARG A 186 19.43 1.07 14.79
CA ARG A 186 18.50 0.71 15.90
C ARG A 186 17.20 0.13 15.37
N VAL A 187 16.62 0.77 14.35
CA VAL A 187 15.38 0.30 13.71
C VAL A 187 15.59 -1.06 13.04
N TRP A 188 16.72 -1.26 12.35
CA TRP A 188 17.06 -2.55 11.75
C TRP A 188 17.18 -3.67 12.79
N LYS A 189 17.79 -3.38 13.95
CA LYS A 189 17.89 -4.36 15.04
C LYS A 189 16.50 -4.76 15.56
N LEU A 190 15.63 -3.77 15.81
CA LEU A 190 14.26 -4.01 16.24
C LEU A 190 13.47 -4.82 15.21
N GLN A 191 13.59 -4.48 13.92
CA GLN A 191 12.97 -5.21 12.84
C GLN A 191 13.38 -6.69 12.84
N ARG A 192 14.68 -6.99 13.00
CA ARG A 192 15.17 -8.37 13.08
C ARG A 192 14.64 -9.15 14.28
N ASP A 193 14.48 -8.49 15.42
CA ASP A 193 13.96 -9.13 16.63
C ASP A 193 12.46 -9.43 16.48
N MET A 194 11.69 -8.52 15.88
CA MET A 194 10.25 -8.71 15.62
C MET A 194 9.97 -9.71 14.48
N GLU A 195 10.80 -9.73 13.43
CA GLU A 195 10.75 -10.77 12.37
C GLU A 195 10.91 -12.19 12.93
N ARG A 196 11.42 -12.32 14.16
CA ARG A 196 11.63 -13.60 14.85
C ARG A 196 10.53 -13.93 15.86
N ASP A 197 9.39 -13.24 15.85
CA ASP A 197 8.24 -13.63 16.66
C ASP A 197 7.78 -15.05 16.28
N ALA A 198 8.04 -15.99 17.19
CA ALA A 198 7.78 -17.40 16.97
C ALA A 198 6.27 -17.72 16.93
N ALA A 199 5.40 -16.94 17.57
CA ALA A 199 3.96 -17.15 17.53
C ALA A 199 3.40 -16.76 16.16
N LEU A 200 3.76 -15.57 15.69
CA LEU A 200 3.35 -15.07 14.37
C LEU A 200 3.88 -15.97 13.24
N ALA A 201 5.17 -16.32 13.30
CA ALA A 201 5.78 -17.21 12.31
C ALA A 201 5.12 -18.59 12.25
N ARG A 202 4.71 -19.15 13.41
CA ARG A 202 3.96 -20.42 13.45
C ARG A 202 2.58 -20.26 12.83
N ALA A 203 1.85 -19.20 13.16
CA ALA A 203 0.51 -18.94 12.63
C ALA A 203 0.52 -18.73 11.11
N THR A 204 1.45 -17.93 10.57
CA THR A 204 1.61 -17.71 9.13
C THR A 204 1.88 -19.02 8.39
N LYS A 205 2.81 -19.85 8.89
CA LYS A 205 3.12 -21.15 8.28
C LYS A 205 1.94 -22.13 8.35
N ALA A 206 1.18 -22.13 9.44
CA ALA A 206 -0.02 -22.95 9.57
C ALA A 206 -1.11 -22.52 8.57
N ALA A 207 -1.34 -21.21 8.40
CA ALA A 207 -2.29 -20.68 7.43
C ALA A 207 -1.89 -21.01 5.98
N ASN A 208 -0.61 -20.87 5.64
CA ASN A 208 -0.06 -21.29 4.35
C ASN A 208 -0.29 -22.81 4.14
N ARG A 209 0.02 -23.64 5.15
CA ARG A 209 -0.21 -25.09 5.08
C ARG A 209 -1.67 -25.45 4.82
N ALA A 210 -2.58 -24.81 5.54
CA ALA A 210 -4.02 -25.07 5.43
C ALA A 210 -4.55 -24.73 4.03
N ARG A 211 -4.12 -23.59 3.45
CA ARG A 211 -4.49 -23.17 2.09
C ARG A 211 -3.92 -24.05 0.98
N ASN A 212 -2.81 -24.76 1.26
CA ASN A 212 -2.07 -25.52 0.27
C ASN A 212 -2.21 -27.04 0.46
N GLY A 213 -3.34 -27.51 1.01
CA GLY A 213 -3.65 -28.94 1.08
C GLY A 213 -2.71 -29.76 1.99
N GLY A 214 -2.14 -29.14 3.03
CA GLY A 214 -1.32 -29.83 4.02
C GLY A 214 0.19 -29.70 3.81
N VAL A 215 0.65 -29.13 2.71
CA VAL A 215 2.07 -28.79 2.47
C VAL A 215 2.30 -27.29 2.64
N ILE A 216 3.52 -26.90 2.98
CA ILE A 216 3.91 -25.48 3.02
C ILE A 216 4.55 -25.14 1.67
N ILE A 217 4.19 -23.98 1.11
CA ILE A 217 4.68 -23.53 -0.19
C ILE A 217 5.35 -22.16 -0.03
N CYS A 218 6.55 -22.04 -0.57
CA CYS A 218 7.25 -20.76 -0.73
C CYS A 218 6.46 -19.87 -1.69
N GLU A 219 6.00 -18.72 -1.20
CA GLU A 219 5.18 -17.76 -1.96
C GLU A 219 5.94 -17.01 -3.05
N ALA A 220 7.27 -17.18 -3.12
CA ALA A 220 8.09 -16.66 -4.21
C ALA A 220 8.36 -17.69 -5.31
N CYS A 221 9.01 -18.81 -4.98
CA CYS A 221 9.48 -19.78 -5.98
C CYS A 221 8.60 -21.03 -6.10
N GLY A 222 7.61 -21.23 -5.23
CA GLY A 222 6.75 -22.42 -5.25
C GLY A 222 7.41 -23.70 -4.73
N TYR A 223 8.65 -23.66 -4.21
CA TYR A 223 9.23 -24.79 -3.47
C TYR A 223 8.28 -25.21 -2.34
N SER A 224 7.98 -26.50 -2.24
CA SER A 224 7.04 -27.04 -1.26
C SER A 224 7.65 -28.18 -0.46
N ASP A 225 7.31 -28.24 0.82
CA ASP A 225 7.69 -29.32 1.73
C ASP A 225 6.68 -29.40 2.89
N SER A 226 6.55 -30.57 3.50
CA SER A 226 5.72 -30.76 4.70
C SER A 226 6.43 -30.25 5.97
N LEU A 227 7.76 -30.23 5.98
CA LEU A 227 8.59 -29.84 7.12
C LEU A 227 8.60 -28.32 7.29
N SER A 228 7.92 -27.83 8.34
CA SER A 228 7.82 -26.40 8.62
C SER A 228 9.14 -25.71 8.95
N MET A 229 10.19 -26.46 9.28
CA MET A 229 11.54 -25.94 9.52
C MET A 229 12.27 -25.55 8.22
N MET A 230 11.76 -25.98 7.06
CA MET A 230 12.27 -25.60 5.74
C MET A 230 11.74 -24.25 5.27
N PHE A 231 11.02 -23.51 6.12
CA PHE A 231 10.38 -22.25 5.77
C PHE A 231 10.45 -21.21 6.88
N ASP A 232 10.61 -19.97 6.45
CA ASP A 232 10.60 -18.77 7.27
C ASP A 232 9.34 -17.96 6.99
N ALA A 233 8.85 -17.25 8.01
CA ALA A 233 7.89 -16.18 7.82
C ALA A 233 8.67 -14.87 7.58
N HIS A 234 8.30 -14.15 6.54
CA HIS A 234 8.97 -12.94 6.09
C HIS A 234 7.97 -11.79 5.98
N HIS A 235 8.28 -10.63 6.53
CA HIS A 235 7.39 -9.47 6.44
C HIS A 235 7.42 -8.89 5.02
N ARG A 236 6.24 -8.79 4.38
CA ARG A 236 6.09 -8.25 3.02
C ARG A 236 6.40 -6.76 2.93
N ASN A 237 6.08 -6.04 4.00
CA ASN A 237 6.48 -4.66 4.22
C ASN A 237 7.39 -4.61 5.46
N PRO A 238 8.52 -3.90 5.44
CA PRO A 238 9.38 -3.74 6.61
C PRO A 238 8.64 -3.18 7.83
N LEU A 239 8.98 -3.68 9.02
CA LEU A 239 8.49 -3.08 10.28
C LEU A 239 9.09 -1.69 10.54
N SER A 240 10.20 -1.37 9.89
CA SER A 240 10.84 -0.05 9.92
C SER A 240 9.95 1.08 9.40
N ILE A 241 8.94 0.76 8.59
CA ILE A 241 8.02 1.73 7.98
C ILE A 241 7.29 2.55 9.05
N GLY A 242 6.94 1.98 10.21
CA GLY A 242 6.28 2.75 11.26
C GLY A 242 5.28 1.94 12.07
N PRO A 243 4.50 2.61 12.95
CA PRO A 243 3.58 1.95 13.85
C PRO A 243 2.44 1.26 13.09
N ARG A 244 2.30 -0.05 13.30
CA ARG A 244 1.16 -0.84 12.82
C ARG A 244 0.96 -2.08 13.68
N GLU A 245 -0.24 -2.63 13.61
CA GLU A 245 -0.51 -3.99 14.07
C GLU A 245 -0.14 -4.95 12.93
N THR A 246 0.67 -5.97 13.21
CA THR A 246 1.06 -6.95 12.21
C THR A 246 -0.02 -8.01 12.07
N ARG A 247 -0.58 -8.15 10.86
CA ARG A 247 -1.59 -9.16 10.52
C ARG A 247 -0.93 -10.34 9.80
N LEU A 248 -1.61 -11.49 9.73
CA LEU A 248 -1.03 -12.69 9.07
C LEU A 248 -0.74 -12.48 7.59
N ASP A 249 -1.55 -11.65 6.92
CA ASP A 249 -1.36 -11.28 5.51
C ASP A 249 -0.18 -10.33 5.31
N ASP A 250 0.32 -9.65 6.34
CA ASP A 250 1.57 -8.89 6.27
C ASP A 250 2.82 -9.76 6.14
N LEU A 251 2.68 -11.09 6.27
CA LEU A 251 3.77 -12.04 6.12
C LEU A 251 3.61 -12.90 4.88
N ALA A 252 4.73 -13.29 4.30
CA ALA A 252 4.85 -14.33 3.30
C ALA A 252 5.64 -15.50 3.87
N VAL A 253 5.32 -16.71 3.44
CA VAL A 253 6.16 -17.88 3.69
C VAL A 253 7.21 -17.99 2.59
N LEU A 254 8.49 -18.00 2.96
CA LEU A 254 9.61 -18.14 2.04
C LEU A 254 10.49 -19.33 2.41
N CYS A 255 11.11 -19.97 1.41
CA CYS A 255 12.22 -20.90 1.66
C CYS A 255 13.49 -20.11 2.06
N PRO A 256 14.49 -20.75 2.70
CA PRO A 256 15.68 -20.05 3.18
C PRO A 256 16.44 -19.32 2.08
N THR A 257 16.42 -19.84 0.85
CA THR A 257 17.06 -19.21 -0.31
C THR A 257 16.34 -17.93 -0.73
N CYS A 258 15.01 -17.98 -0.91
CA CYS A 258 14.24 -16.79 -1.30
C CYS A 258 14.24 -15.73 -0.19
N HIS A 259 14.18 -16.16 1.07
CA HIS A 259 14.27 -15.26 2.21
C HIS A 259 15.63 -14.54 2.25
N ARG A 260 16.74 -15.27 2.13
CA ARG A 260 18.08 -14.67 2.04
C ARG A 260 18.20 -13.74 0.84
N TRP A 261 17.65 -14.13 -0.31
CA TRP A 261 17.72 -13.34 -1.53
C TRP A 261 16.99 -12.00 -1.40
N SER A 262 15.81 -11.98 -0.75
CA SER A 262 15.07 -10.75 -0.44
C SER A 262 15.93 -9.72 0.30
N HIS A 263 16.67 -10.17 1.31
CA HIS A 263 17.53 -9.26 2.08
C HIS A 263 18.88 -8.99 1.41
N ALA A 264 19.45 -9.94 0.67
CA ALA A 264 20.78 -9.84 0.08
C ALA A 264 20.82 -8.97 -1.18
N LYS A 265 19.71 -8.89 -1.94
CA LYS A 265 19.58 -8.03 -3.12
C LYS A 265 18.94 -6.67 -2.82
N ALA A 266 18.57 -6.42 -1.57
CA ALA A 266 18.01 -5.15 -1.16
C ALA A 266 19.04 -4.03 -1.30
N GLU A 267 18.65 -2.91 -1.92
CA GLU A 267 19.47 -1.69 -1.95
C GLU A 267 19.67 -1.09 -0.55
N ASP A 268 18.69 -1.28 0.33
CA ASP A 268 18.69 -0.80 1.70
C ASP A 268 18.27 -1.94 2.66
N LYS A 269 19.01 -2.11 3.76
CA LYS A 269 18.70 -3.14 4.77
C LYS A 269 17.36 -2.95 5.46
N LEU A 270 16.80 -1.74 5.40
CA LEU A 270 15.46 -1.42 5.91
C LEU A 270 14.35 -1.66 4.88
N SER A 271 14.68 -2.08 3.65
CA SER A 271 13.71 -2.32 2.58
C SER A 271 14.12 -3.55 1.76
N PRO A 272 13.84 -4.77 2.26
CA PRO A 272 14.06 -6.03 1.53
C PRO A 272 13.33 -6.02 0.19
N VAL A 273 13.86 -6.76 -0.79
CA VAL A 273 13.23 -6.91 -2.11
C VAL A 273 11.82 -7.51 -1.93
N PRO A 274 10.78 -6.89 -2.51
CA PRO A 274 9.41 -7.38 -2.41
C PRO A 274 9.26 -8.81 -2.92
N VAL A 275 8.43 -9.60 -2.25
CA VAL A 275 8.19 -11.02 -2.58
C VAL A 275 7.71 -11.22 -4.02
N HIS A 276 6.93 -10.29 -4.57
CA HIS A 276 6.42 -10.39 -5.93
C HIS A 276 7.52 -10.21 -6.99
N GLU A 277 8.49 -9.33 -6.76
CA GLU A 277 9.66 -9.15 -7.65
C GLU A 277 10.54 -10.40 -7.64
N ILE A 278 10.72 -11.00 -6.46
CA ILE A 278 11.43 -12.28 -6.29
C ILE A 278 10.71 -13.38 -7.09
N ALA A 279 9.38 -13.46 -6.97
CA ALA A 279 8.58 -14.43 -7.72
C ALA A 279 8.71 -14.23 -9.23
N GLU A 280 8.67 -12.98 -9.69
CA GLU A 280 8.81 -12.64 -11.10
C GLU A 280 10.19 -13.01 -11.65
N ALA A 281 11.27 -12.63 -10.96
CA ALA A 281 12.61 -12.96 -11.40
C ALA A 281 12.89 -14.48 -11.35
N MET A 282 12.32 -15.21 -10.39
CA MET A 282 12.37 -16.69 -10.37
C MET A 282 11.59 -17.31 -11.54
N ARG A 283 10.45 -16.72 -11.91
CA ARG A 283 9.68 -17.13 -13.09
C ARG A 283 10.47 -16.90 -14.38
N LEU A 284 11.09 -15.72 -14.53
CA LEU A 284 11.92 -15.39 -15.69
C LEU A 284 13.13 -16.32 -15.84
N ALA A 285 13.83 -16.61 -14.74
CA ALA A 285 14.96 -17.54 -14.73
C ALA A 285 14.58 -18.98 -15.13
N ARG A 286 13.34 -19.41 -14.82
CA ARG A 286 12.81 -20.72 -15.25
C ARG A 286 12.46 -20.76 -16.73
N VAL A 287 12.00 -19.65 -17.29
CA VAL A 287 11.62 -19.53 -18.70
C VAL A 287 12.84 -19.32 -19.60
N ASN A 288 13.91 -18.70 -19.09
CA ASN A 288 15.13 -18.38 -19.83
C ASN A 288 16.39 -18.86 -19.06
N PRO A 289 16.73 -20.16 -19.10
CA PRO A 289 17.88 -20.70 -18.37
C PRO A 289 19.25 -20.22 -18.90
N MET A 290 19.30 -19.51 -20.04
CA MET A 290 20.53 -19.10 -20.73
C MET A 290 20.95 -17.63 -20.53
N ALA A 291 20.27 -16.85 -19.68
CA ALA A 291 20.62 -15.43 -19.45
C ALA A 291 21.41 -15.19 -18.14
N ALA A 292 21.94 -16.24 -17.51
CA ALA A 292 22.56 -16.16 -16.19
C ALA A 292 24.11 -16.12 -16.21
N ASP A 293 24.73 -16.15 -17.38
CA ASP A 293 26.17 -15.95 -17.54
C ASP A 293 26.40 -14.81 -18.55
N ASP A 294 26.66 -13.60 -18.04
CA ASP A 294 27.54 -12.57 -18.61
C ASP A 294 27.75 -11.44 -17.57
#